data_AF-A0A944ZI73-F1
#
_entry.id   AF-A0A944ZI73-F1
#
_cell.length_a   1.000
_cell.length_b   1.000
_cell.length_c   1.000
_cell.angle_alpha   90.00
_cell.angle_beta   90.00
_cell.angle_gamma   90.00
#
_symmetry.space_group_name_H-M   'P 1'
#
loop_
_entity.id
_entity.type
_entity.pdbx_description
1 polymer ?
#
loop_
_entity_poly.entity_id
_entity_poly.type
_entity_poly.pdbx_seq_one_letter_code
_entity_poly.pdbx_strand_id
1 'polypeptide(L)'
;MNTFLMKFKSPLRILCTLLLVAVLGCGPDDSATADIASSDAPPPGPAATTVSTDSKPTSAKGEVVDIRNWVFSPYELRIWIATDNSPRFQTIQNDRLQQEVRSLVRNWAGATLNVELETPPSTIYSDIQQNLSDVTMLDIAALYEKRPVDKQAKLRAVQYDEEKQKAIEIAVKERAGESGETSSVSNTQDAGEFVEQVLIAPNPLPELDKIYAVSLQDRGGVFELQLVEFDTNARVRVLAASRKFRKLSRLPNQIFSCLQEVFSPISRIQYNGMTDGKTASIEMRSAGLVADVNQGSPILLQKGDVLRPVVRRNDRQTHAPAYDGVIEVIWTYMFVNEMVTHHEESLNATRSNGAARGEVVSTYTMLRNPLAARRNTSQQKYGLLVRPTSNSSLLKITAMGRDDYTLQGYNVFAKSPKIDLDDESDTPTIRIGQTDWRGGIEIDQDIFGGQGKTKLVVIYVKNGQRVLARLPIVPGYRPVETASLPNDDYRLQFEAFFVGLQNSVLDYTIQRKVYEIRIKHHVEMNEEKEARELLIELKKVPGLEDLDKILATKEAGLQDDPRIDSAIRPQIERMFLQTRELIGEFLQGNLLLEMTKMVNGKFGEPALNAVSP
;
A
#
# COMPACT_ATOMS: atom_id res chain seq x y z
N MET A 1 -15.57 -60.63 15.17
CA MET A 1 -14.81 -61.65 14.40
C MET A 1 -15.33 -61.66 12.98
N ASN A 2 -14.44 -61.31 12.03
CA ASN A 2 -14.36 -61.67 10.60
C ASN A 2 -15.69 -61.76 9.83
N THR A 3 -15.95 -61.05 8.74
CA THR A 3 -15.07 -60.67 7.62
C THR A 3 -15.90 -59.75 6.71
N PHE A 4 -15.42 -58.57 6.31
CA PHE A 4 -15.58 -58.02 4.95
C PHE A 4 -14.83 -56.69 4.88
N LEU A 5 -13.61 -56.77 4.35
CA LEU A 5 -12.68 -55.69 4.11
C LEU A 5 -12.41 -55.72 2.60
N MET A 6 -12.55 -54.58 1.92
CA MET A 6 -11.72 -54.08 0.80
C MET A 6 -12.53 -53.30 -0.22
N LYS A 7 -12.32 -51.97 -0.24
CA LYS A 7 -11.85 -51.21 -1.41
C LYS A 7 -11.85 -49.72 -1.06
N PHE A 8 -10.68 -49.17 -0.72
CA PHE A 8 -10.32 -47.78 -1.07
C PHE A 8 -8.79 -47.69 -1.06
N LYS A 9 -8.21 -47.41 -2.24
CA LYS A 9 -6.78 -47.16 -2.45
C LYS A 9 -6.54 -45.65 -2.47
N SER A 10 -5.68 -45.17 -1.58
CA SER A 10 -4.93 -43.92 -1.69
C SER A 10 -3.57 -44.16 -2.37
N PRO A 11 -2.94 -43.15 -3.00
CA PRO A 11 -1.50 -43.13 -3.14
C PRO A 11 -0.89 -41.93 -2.39
N LEU A 12 -0.21 -42.23 -1.28
CA LEU A 12 0.79 -41.38 -0.64
C LEU A 12 2.16 -41.93 -1.06
N ARG A 13 3.01 -41.12 -1.71
CA ARG A 13 4.40 -41.47 -2.04
C ARG A 13 5.34 -40.86 -0.99
N ILE A 14 6.05 -41.73 -0.28
CA ILE A 14 7.26 -41.44 0.50
C ILE A 14 8.44 -41.96 -0.31
N LEU A 15 9.49 -41.16 -0.47
CA LEU A 15 10.79 -41.62 -0.96
C LEU A 15 11.83 -41.34 0.14
N CYS A 16 12.40 -42.42 0.67
CA CYS A 16 13.54 -42.47 1.57
C CYS A 16 14.70 -43.14 0.82
N THR A 17 15.88 -42.53 0.82
CA THR A 17 17.23 -43.10 0.57
C THR A 17 18.22 -41.95 0.80
N LEU A 18 19.40 -42.07 1.41
CA LEU A 18 20.15 -43.18 1.99
C LEU A 18 21.26 -42.51 2.83
N LEU A 19 21.51 -43.04 4.03
CA LEU A 19 22.58 -42.62 4.94
C LEU A 19 23.82 -43.48 4.65
N LEU A 20 25.00 -42.87 4.46
CA LEU A 20 26.28 -43.58 4.46
C LEU A 20 27.31 -42.81 5.28
N VAL A 21 27.83 -43.49 6.31
CA VAL A 21 28.87 -43.05 7.24
C VAL A 21 30.22 -43.51 6.73
N ALA A 22 31.23 -42.64 6.77
CA ALA A 22 32.64 -43.03 6.82
C ALA A 22 33.47 -42.00 7.60
N VAL A 23 34.37 -42.52 8.44
CA VAL A 23 35.24 -41.86 9.42
C VAL A 23 36.69 -41.80 8.87
N LEU A 24 37.53 -40.95 9.49
CA LEU A 24 39.00 -40.74 9.33
C LEU A 24 39.35 -39.62 8.33
N GLY A 25 40.28 -38.67 8.54
CA GLY A 25 41.34 -38.45 9.52
C GLY A 25 42.48 -37.66 8.84
N CYS A 26 43.16 -36.78 9.58
CA CYS A 26 44.48 -36.14 9.29
C CYS A 26 44.65 -35.17 8.07
N GLY A 27 45.23 -33.98 8.33
CA GLY A 27 46.01 -33.21 7.33
C GLY A 27 47.44 -33.76 7.21
N PRO A 28 48.48 -33.01 6.77
CA PRO A 28 48.54 -31.67 6.16
C PRO A 28 49.32 -31.66 4.80
N ASP A 29 49.63 -30.45 4.29
CA ASP A 29 50.69 -30.05 3.35
C ASP A 29 50.91 -30.82 2.03
N ASP A 30 50.83 -30.13 0.88
CA ASP A 30 52.05 -29.90 0.10
C ASP A 30 51.88 -28.93 -1.08
N SER A 31 53.00 -28.26 -1.32
CA SER A 31 53.35 -27.38 -2.43
C SER A 31 53.26 -28.00 -3.82
N ALA A 32 52.95 -27.18 -4.83
CA ALA A 32 53.49 -27.36 -6.17
C ALA A 32 53.57 -26.02 -6.92
N THR A 33 54.81 -25.55 -7.04
CA THR A 33 55.32 -24.55 -7.99
C THR A 33 55.19 -25.03 -9.43
N ALA A 34 54.87 -24.13 -10.36
CA ALA A 34 55.34 -24.21 -11.76
C ALA A 34 55.44 -22.81 -12.38
N ASP A 35 56.54 -22.63 -13.10
CA ASP A 35 57.22 -21.41 -13.49
C ASP A 35 56.62 -20.56 -14.63
N ILE A 36 56.85 -19.24 -14.47
CA ILE A 36 57.48 -18.27 -15.40
C ILE A 36 57.02 -18.24 -16.87
N ALA A 37 56.46 -17.09 -17.27
CA ALA A 37 56.89 -16.37 -18.47
C ALA A 37 56.75 -14.85 -18.25
N SER A 38 57.89 -14.15 -18.30
CA SER A 38 58.03 -12.70 -18.21
C SER A 38 57.53 -11.99 -19.46
N SER A 39 56.92 -10.82 -19.28
CA SER A 39 56.75 -9.82 -20.32
C SER A 39 56.89 -8.43 -19.70
N ASP A 40 58.08 -7.86 -19.83
CA ASP A 40 58.42 -6.49 -19.50
C ASP A 40 57.59 -5.47 -20.31
N ALA A 41 56.95 -4.53 -19.61
CA ALA A 41 56.68 -3.19 -20.11
C ALA A 41 56.58 -2.20 -18.92
N PRO A 42 57.25 -1.04 -18.97
CA PRO A 42 57.41 -0.14 -17.83
C PRO A 42 56.13 0.68 -17.54
N PRO A 43 55.89 1.07 -16.27
CA PRO A 43 54.74 1.88 -15.90
C PRO A 43 54.95 3.35 -16.30
N PRO A 44 53.93 4.06 -16.82
CA PRO A 44 54.01 5.50 -16.95
C PRO A 44 53.91 6.16 -15.57
N GLY A 45 54.89 7.01 -15.26
CA GLY A 45 54.98 7.77 -14.02
C GLY A 45 53.88 8.82 -13.83
N PRO A 46 53.81 9.44 -12.64
CA PRO A 46 52.69 10.28 -12.23
C PRO A 46 52.75 11.65 -12.91
N ALA A 47 51.77 11.94 -13.76
CA ALA A 47 51.54 13.30 -14.24
C ALA A 47 50.94 14.14 -13.11
N ALA A 48 51.76 14.99 -12.51
CA ALA A 48 51.31 16.10 -11.68
C ALA A 48 50.30 16.95 -12.47
N THR A 49 49.05 17.00 -12.00
CA THR A 49 48.07 17.96 -12.50
C THR A 49 47.95 19.07 -11.46
N THR A 50 48.55 20.19 -11.82
CA THR A 50 48.40 21.50 -11.19
C THR A 50 46.93 21.87 -11.06
N VAL A 51 46.53 22.25 -9.84
CA VAL A 51 45.25 22.87 -9.53
C VAL A 51 45.25 24.28 -10.11
N SER A 52 44.45 24.50 -11.16
CA SER A 52 44.09 25.83 -11.65
C SER A 52 42.68 26.15 -11.19
N THR A 53 42.57 27.18 -10.37
CA THR A 53 41.36 27.91 -9.99
C THR A 53 40.76 28.64 -11.19
N ASP A 54 39.43 28.78 -11.18
CA ASP A 54 38.59 29.62 -12.06
C ASP A 54 38.49 29.23 -13.53
N SER A 55 37.45 28.46 -13.87
CA SER A 55 36.54 28.74 -15.00
C SER A 55 35.42 27.70 -15.08
N LYS A 56 34.18 28.18 -15.09
CA LYS A 56 32.95 27.39 -15.26
C LYS A 56 32.85 27.00 -16.75
N PRO A 57 32.80 25.70 -17.13
CA PRO A 57 32.62 25.35 -18.53
C PRO A 57 31.14 25.36 -18.88
N THR A 58 30.76 26.29 -19.76
CA THR A 58 29.42 26.34 -20.37
C THR A 58 29.37 25.34 -21.53
N SER A 59 28.60 24.25 -21.37
CA SER A 59 28.28 23.34 -22.47
C SER A 59 27.25 24.00 -23.40
N ALA A 60 27.61 24.16 -24.67
CA ALA A 60 26.73 24.61 -25.73
C ALA A 60 25.77 23.48 -26.13
N LYS A 61 24.72 23.25 -25.33
CA LYS A 61 23.43 22.61 -25.70
C LYS A 61 22.52 22.37 -24.48
N GLY A 62 22.32 23.36 -23.61
CA GLY A 62 21.23 23.32 -22.59
C GLY A 62 21.15 22.06 -21.71
N GLU A 63 22.24 21.30 -21.62
CA GLU A 63 22.27 20.02 -20.93
C GLU A 63 22.69 20.35 -19.49
N VAL A 64 21.70 20.46 -18.60
CA VAL A 64 21.97 20.50 -17.16
C VAL A 64 22.36 19.08 -16.75
N VAL A 65 23.59 18.70 -17.07
CA VAL A 65 24.23 17.52 -16.49
C VAL A 65 24.47 17.87 -15.03
N ASP A 66 23.82 17.15 -14.12
CA ASP A 66 24.16 17.18 -12.71
C ASP A 66 25.57 16.58 -12.55
N ILE A 67 26.60 17.43 -12.64
CA ILE A 67 28.01 17.07 -12.51
C ILE A 67 28.30 16.59 -11.07
N ARG A 68 27.35 16.76 -10.15
CA ARG A 68 27.50 16.40 -8.74
C ARG A 68 27.42 14.90 -8.58
N ASN A 69 28.42 14.34 -7.91
CA ASN A 69 28.35 12.94 -7.50
C ASN A 69 27.28 12.82 -6.41
N TRP A 70 26.20 12.07 -6.70
CA TRP A 70 25.04 11.89 -5.81
C TRP A 70 25.42 11.49 -4.38
N VAL A 71 26.43 10.62 -4.25
CA VAL A 71 26.90 10.09 -2.95
C VAL A 71 27.82 11.08 -2.22
N PHE A 72 28.62 11.86 -2.95
CA PHE A 72 29.70 12.69 -2.38
C PHE A 72 29.42 14.20 -2.42
N SER A 73 28.21 14.61 -2.76
CA SER A 73 27.82 16.03 -2.74
C SER A 73 26.89 16.29 -1.55
N PRO A 74 26.96 17.46 -0.89
CA PRO A 74 26.03 17.82 0.17
C PRO A 74 24.61 17.99 -0.40
N TYR A 75 23.60 17.84 0.45
CA TYR A 75 22.25 18.29 0.13
C TYR A 75 22.23 19.81 0.00
N GLU A 76 21.61 20.32 -1.07
CA GLU A 76 21.33 21.74 -1.21
C GLU A 76 19.88 22.04 -0.76
N LEU A 77 19.75 22.71 0.38
CA LEU A 77 18.47 22.97 1.03
C LEU A 77 18.18 24.48 1.10
N ARG A 78 16.98 24.90 0.71
CA ARG A 78 16.48 26.26 0.94
C ARG A 78 15.40 26.27 2.00
N ILE A 79 15.48 27.20 2.94
CA ILE A 79 14.43 27.45 3.92
C ILE A 79 13.77 28.78 3.60
N TRP A 80 12.55 28.73 3.09
CA TRP A 80 11.73 29.90 2.82
C TRP A 80 10.95 30.31 4.05
N ILE A 81 11.13 31.54 4.52
CA ILE A 81 10.43 32.04 5.70
C ILE A 81 9.43 33.12 5.28
N ALA A 82 8.13 32.82 5.41
CA ALA A 82 7.06 33.80 5.30
C ALA A 82 6.63 34.23 6.70
N THR A 83 6.73 35.53 6.96
CA THR A 83 6.37 36.15 8.25
C THR A 83 5.12 37.01 8.12
N ASP A 84 4.32 37.06 9.18
CA ASP A 84 3.22 38.01 9.27
C ASP A 84 3.67 39.47 9.41
N ASN A 85 2.76 40.41 9.21
CA ASN A 85 3.00 41.86 9.33
C ASN A 85 3.11 42.35 10.79
N SER A 86 3.46 41.46 11.74
CA SER A 86 3.65 41.83 13.13
C SER A 86 4.91 42.69 13.29
N PRO A 87 4.86 43.84 13.99
CA PRO A 87 6.04 44.65 14.30
C PRO A 87 7.14 43.86 15.02
N ARG A 88 6.77 42.79 15.72
CA ARG A 88 7.72 41.93 16.44
C ARG A 88 8.62 41.16 15.48
N PHE A 89 8.16 40.83 14.28
CA PHE A 89 8.98 40.14 13.29
C PHE A 89 9.96 41.07 12.55
N GLN A 90 9.71 42.38 12.54
CA GLN A 90 10.67 43.36 12.02
C GLN A 90 11.99 43.39 12.83
N THR A 91 11.96 42.87 14.06
CA THR A 91 13.17 42.74 14.90
C THR A 91 14.05 41.54 14.54
N ILE A 92 13.60 40.66 13.63
CA ILE A 92 14.38 39.50 13.19
C ILE A 92 15.53 39.99 12.31
N GLN A 93 16.76 39.70 12.73
CA GLN A 93 17.95 39.86 11.92
C GLN A 93 18.19 38.57 11.12
N ASN A 94 17.85 38.57 9.83
CA ASN A 94 17.93 37.38 8.97
C ASN A 94 19.33 36.76 8.94
N ASP A 95 20.39 37.58 8.89
CA ASP A 95 21.78 37.09 8.89
C ASP A 95 22.12 36.32 10.16
N ARG A 96 21.70 36.85 11.32
CA ARG A 96 21.90 36.19 12.60
C ARG A 96 21.09 34.90 12.70
N LEU A 97 19.83 34.93 12.27
CA LEU A 97 18.98 33.75 12.23
C LEU A 97 19.59 32.65 11.35
N GLN A 98 20.09 33.01 10.17
CA GLN A 98 20.75 32.09 9.25
C GLN A 98 22.03 31.50 9.86
N GLN A 99 22.87 32.31 10.50
CA GLN A 99 24.08 31.82 11.18
C GLN A 99 23.75 30.84 12.30
N GLU A 100 22.76 31.15 13.14
CA GLU A 100 22.34 30.28 14.24
C GLU A 100 21.75 28.95 13.73
N VAL A 101 20.82 28.99 12.74
CA VAL A 101 20.25 27.77 12.13
C VAL A 101 21.33 26.95 11.43
N ARG A 102 22.22 27.59 10.66
CA ARG A 102 23.31 26.89 9.96
C ARG A 102 24.29 26.23 10.94
N SER A 103 24.59 26.88 12.06
CA SER A 103 25.41 26.30 13.12
C SER A 103 24.76 25.05 13.73
N LEU A 104 23.45 25.12 14.05
CA LEU A 104 22.70 23.97 14.57
C LEU A 104 22.68 22.80 13.58
N VAL A 105 22.42 23.07 12.30
CA VAL A 105 22.40 22.03 11.25
C VAL A 105 23.79 21.42 11.06
N ARG A 106 24.85 22.24 11.03
CA ARG A 106 26.23 21.75 10.87
C ARG A 106 26.67 20.87 12.04
N ASN A 107 26.23 21.17 13.25
CA ASN A 107 26.49 20.32 14.42
C ASN A 107 25.73 18.98 14.34
N TRP A 108 24.56 18.96 13.70
CA TRP A 108 23.71 17.78 13.61
C TRP A 108 24.07 16.83 12.46
N ALA A 109 24.33 17.37 11.26
CA ALA A 109 24.56 16.57 10.06
C ALA A 109 25.98 16.74 9.48
N GLY A 110 26.82 17.60 10.05
CA GLY A 110 28.18 17.84 9.56
C GLY A 110 28.20 18.54 8.21
N ALA A 111 29.07 18.06 7.31
CA ALA A 111 29.28 18.62 5.96
C ALA A 111 28.24 18.14 4.93
N THR A 112 27.27 17.34 5.34
CA THR A 112 26.36 16.65 4.43
C THR A 112 25.14 17.49 4.03
N LEU A 113 24.82 18.55 4.78
CA LEU A 113 23.71 19.47 4.52
C LEU A 113 24.23 20.89 4.35
N ASN A 114 23.93 21.51 3.22
CA ASN A 114 24.07 22.96 3.03
C ASN A 114 22.68 23.60 3.10
N VAL A 115 22.54 24.61 3.96
CA VAL A 115 21.26 25.26 4.26
C VAL A 115 21.41 26.76 4.08
N GLU A 116 20.48 27.34 3.32
CA GLU A 116 20.37 28.77 3.10
C GLU A 116 18.94 29.24 3.39
N LEU A 117 18.81 30.35 4.12
CA LEU A 117 17.53 30.96 4.47
C LEU A 117 17.22 32.07 3.46
N GLU A 118 16.00 32.07 2.95
CA GLU A 118 15.55 33.03 1.95
C GLU A 118 14.12 33.49 2.20
N THR A 119 13.76 34.62 1.59
CA THR A 119 12.36 35.04 1.50
C THR A 119 11.71 34.29 0.32
N PRO A 120 10.51 33.70 0.49
CA PRO A 120 9.84 33.04 -0.62
C PRO A 120 9.50 34.04 -1.74
N PRO A 121 9.37 33.58 -2.99
CA PRO A 121 8.88 34.41 -4.09
C PRO A 121 7.55 35.08 -3.75
N SER A 122 7.38 36.34 -4.16
CA SER A 122 6.18 37.14 -3.84
C SER A 122 4.88 36.50 -4.31
N THR A 123 4.93 35.70 -5.39
CA THR A 123 3.79 34.99 -5.98
C THR A 123 3.23 33.88 -5.09
N ILE A 124 4.02 33.30 -4.20
CA ILE A 124 3.60 32.20 -3.30
C ILE A 124 3.70 32.59 -1.81
N TYR A 125 4.19 33.79 -1.52
CA TYR A 125 4.43 34.26 -0.16
C TYR A 125 3.16 34.22 0.69
N SER A 126 2.04 34.75 0.18
CA SER A 126 0.76 34.78 0.90
C SER A 126 0.22 33.37 1.14
N ASP A 127 0.38 32.48 0.18
CA ASP A 127 -0.10 31.10 0.27
C ASP A 127 0.69 30.31 1.31
N ILE A 128 2.02 30.47 1.33
CA ILE A 128 2.87 29.91 2.38
C ILE A 128 2.48 30.51 3.75
N GLN A 129 2.23 31.82 3.83
CA GLN A 129 1.91 32.46 5.09
C GLN A 129 0.56 31.99 5.67
N GLN A 130 -0.49 31.95 4.85
CA GLN A 130 -1.87 31.75 5.32
C GLN A 130 -2.39 30.32 5.10
N ASN A 131 -2.02 29.69 3.99
CA ASN A 131 -2.59 28.43 3.51
C ASN A 131 -1.51 27.35 3.29
N LEU A 132 -0.50 27.30 4.18
CA LEU A 132 0.65 26.40 4.04
C LEU A 132 0.25 24.93 3.85
N SER A 133 -0.87 24.51 4.45
CA SER A 133 -1.40 23.16 4.32
C SER A 133 -1.82 22.79 2.90
N ASP A 134 -2.20 23.77 2.09
CA ASP A 134 -2.73 23.60 0.74
C ASP A 134 -1.65 23.76 -0.35
N VAL A 135 -0.51 24.36 0.01
CA VAL A 135 0.63 24.52 -0.90
C VAL A 135 1.18 23.15 -1.31
N THR A 136 1.23 22.89 -2.61
CA THR A 136 1.78 21.65 -3.17
C THR A 136 3.11 21.88 -3.88
N MET A 137 3.87 20.80 -4.12
CA MET A 137 5.10 20.88 -4.92
C MET A 137 4.82 21.34 -6.36
N LEU A 138 3.59 21.15 -6.86
CA LEU A 138 3.16 21.59 -8.19
C LEU A 138 2.99 23.11 -8.25
N ASP A 139 2.62 23.75 -7.14
CA ASP A 139 2.50 25.21 -7.04
C ASP A 139 3.87 25.85 -7.05
N ILE A 140 4.83 25.27 -6.31
CA ILE A 140 6.24 25.68 -6.33
C ILE A 140 6.85 25.48 -7.71
N ALA A 141 6.65 24.32 -8.34
CA ALA A 141 7.17 24.04 -9.68
C ALA A 141 6.64 25.01 -10.72
N ALA A 142 5.37 25.42 -10.60
CA ALA A 142 4.75 26.39 -11.49
C ALA A 142 5.36 27.79 -11.44
N LEU A 143 6.16 28.12 -10.43
CA LEU A 143 6.85 29.41 -10.41
C LEU A 143 7.99 29.45 -11.42
N TYR A 144 8.59 28.31 -11.74
CA TYR A 144 9.84 28.23 -12.49
C TYR A 144 9.74 27.40 -13.78
N GLU A 145 8.76 26.50 -13.86
CA GLU A 145 8.57 25.58 -14.97
C GLU A 145 7.18 25.79 -15.60
N LYS A 146 7.15 25.75 -16.94
CA LYS A 146 5.90 25.87 -17.69
C LYS A 146 4.99 24.70 -17.34
N ARG A 147 3.75 24.97 -16.92
CA ARG A 147 2.78 23.90 -16.66
C ARG A 147 2.46 23.17 -17.97
N PRO A 148 2.32 21.83 -17.97
CA PRO A 148 1.79 21.12 -19.11
C PRO A 148 0.35 21.59 -19.41
N VAL A 149 0.02 21.69 -20.70
CA VAL A 149 -1.20 22.32 -21.23
C VAL A 149 -2.51 21.79 -20.59
N ASP A 150 -2.54 20.50 -20.22
CA ASP A 150 -3.72 19.84 -19.64
C ASP A 150 -4.18 20.41 -18.28
N LYS A 151 -3.30 21.07 -17.52
CA LYS A 151 -3.66 21.75 -16.25
C LYS A 151 -4.27 23.14 -16.45
N GLN A 152 -3.88 23.85 -17.52
CA GLN A 152 -4.55 25.09 -17.90
C GLN A 152 -5.99 24.81 -18.33
N ALA A 153 -6.22 23.67 -19.01
CA ALA A 153 -7.55 23.19 -19.37
C ALA A 153 -8.39 22.79 -18.13
N LYS A 154 -7.82 22.06 -17.16
CA LYS A 154 -8.52 21.69 -15.91
C LYS A 154 -8.82 22.87 -14.98
N LEU A 155 -7.93 23.85 -14.83
CA LEU A 155 -8.21 25.05 -14.04
C LEU A 155 -9.32 25.91 -14.65
N ARG A 156 -9.39 26.01 -15.98
CA ARG A 156 -10.54 26.64 -16.66
C ARG A 156 -11.82 25.83 -16.47
N ALA A 157 -11.75 24.49 -16.48
CA ALA A 157 -12.92 23.65 -16.21
C ALA A 157 -13.44 23.78 -14.76
N VAL A 158 -12.56 24.00 -13.78
CA VAL A 158 -12.92 24.20 -12.36
C VAL A 158 -13.39 25.64 -12.07
N GLN A 159 -13.01 26.64 -12.89
CA GLN A 159 -13.59 28.00 -12.82
C GLN A 159 -14.96 28.13 -13.51
N TYR A 160 -15.41 27.10 -14.21
CA TYR A 160 -16.78 27.01 -14.73
C TYR A 160 -17.52 25.89 -14.00
N ASP A 161 -17.66 26.05 -12.69
CA ASP A 161 -18.52 25.19 -11.89
C ASP A 161 -19.97 25.22 -12.42
N GLU A 162 -20.52 24.02 -12.39
CA GLU A 162 -21.83 23.46 -12.72
C GLU A 162 -23.05 24.39 -12.80
N GLU A 163 -23.05 25.57 -12.16
CA GLU A 163 -24.13 26.55 -12.22
C GLU A 163 -24.28 27.16 -13.61
N LYS A 164 -23.17 27.42 -14.33
CA LYS A 164 -23.24 27.94 -15.70
C LYS A 164 -23.65 26.85 -16.69
N GLN A 165 -23.25 25.59 -16.45
CA GLN A 165 -23.71 24.46 -17.26
C GLN A 165 -25.20 24.16 -17.05
N LYS A 166 -25.70 24.22 -15.81
CA LYS A 166 -27.14 24.16 -15.51
C LYS A 166 -27.89 25.35 -16.10
N ALA A 167 -27.34 26.57 -16.03
CA ALA A 167 -27.94 27.75 -16.65
C ALA A 167 -27.97 27.66 -18.18
N ILE A 168 -26.96 27.06 -18.79
CA ILE A 168 -26.91 26.79 -20.24
C ILE A 168 -27.91 25.69 -20.61
N GLU A 169 -28.01 24.60 -19.84
CA GLU A 169 -29.03 23.56 -20.08
C GLU A 169 -30.46 24.08 -19.92
N ILE A 170 -30.71 24.98 -18.96
CA ILE A 170 -32.00 25.65 -18.76
C ILE A 170 -32.27 26.61 -19.92
N ALA A 171 -31.31 27.44 -20.31
CA ALA A 171 -31.47 28.39 -21.43
C ALA A 171 -31.62 27.70 -22.79
N VAL A 172 -31.02 26.51 -22.98
CA VAL A 172 -31.19 25.69 -24.19
C VAL A 172 -32.55 25.00 -24.21
N LYS A 173 -33.07 24.56 -23.05
CA LYS A 173 -34.46 24.05 -22.94
C LYS A 173 -35.51 25.13 -23.14
N GLU A 174 -35.27 26.35 -22.65
CA GLU A 174 -36.17 27.49 -22.82
C GLU A 174 -36.16 28.01 -24.26
N ARG A 175 -34.99 28.03 -24.94
CA ARG A 175 -34.91 28.38 -26.38
C ARG A 175 -35.43 27.31 -27.33
N ALA A 176 -35.52 26.05 -26.91
CA ALA A 176 -36.16 24.99 -27.71
C ALA A 176 -37.70 25.04 -27.67
N GLY A 177 -38.28 25.85 -26.76
CA GLY A 177 -39.73 26.03 -26.64
C GLY A 177 -40.29 27.17 -27.49
N GLU A 178 -39.47 28.07 -28.01
CA GLU A 178 -39.94 29.26 -28.73
C GLU A 178 -39.14 29.51 -30.01
N SER A 179 -39.87 29.42 -31.14
CA SER A 179 -39.54 29.91 -32.47
C SER A 179 -38.45 29.17 -33.27
N GLY A 180 -38.91 28.53 -34.34
CA GLY A 180 -38.06 28.15 -35.45
C GLY A 180 -37.66 29.38 -36.25
N GLU A 181 -36.36 29.54 -36.47
CA GLU A 181 -35.82 30.18 -37.66
C GLU A 181 -34.34 29.82 -37.80
N THR A 182 -34.01 29.19 -38.92
CA THR A 182 -32.66 28.84 -39.34
C THR A 182 -31.84 30.11 -39.56
N SER A 183 -30.86 30.36 -38.68
CA SER A 183 -29.77 31.27 -38.97
C SER A 183 -28.46 30.67 -38.49
N SER A 184 -27.56 30.49 -39.46
CA SER A 184 -26.20 30.02 -39.31
C SER A 184 -25.39 31.02 -38.49
N VAL A 185 -25.22 30.74 -37.20
CA VAL A 185 -24.27 31.43 -36.35
C VAL A 185 -22.94 30.66 -36.42
N SER A 186 -21.98 31.27 -37.10
CA SER A 186 -20.57 30.91 -37.00
C SER A 186 -20.15 30.92 -35.53
N ASN A 187 -19.79 29.76 -35.00
CA ASN A 187 -19.17 29.65 -33.67
C ASN A 187 -17.83 30.39 -33.70
N THR A 188 -17.88 31.65 -33.27
CA THR A 188 -16.72 32.42 -32.84
C THR A 188 -16.05 31.62 -31.73
N GLN A 189 -14.82 31.20 -31.99
CA GLN A 189 -13.96 30.59 -30.98
C GLN A 189 -13.85 31.56 -29.81
N ASP A 190 -14.34 31.14 -28.64
CA ASP A 190 -14.03 31.73 -27.35
C ASP A 190 -12.51 31.59 -27.12
N ALA A 191 -11.74 32.49 -27.73
CA ALA A 191 -10.34 32.69 -27.45
C ALA A 191 -10.24 33.41 -26.10
N GLY A 192 -10.49 32.68 -25.01
CA GLY A 192 -10.15 33.17 -23.68
C GLY A 192 -8.66 33.46 -23.65
N GLU A 193 -8.29 34.75 -23.47
CA GLU A 193 -6.92 35.25 -23.38
C GLU A 193 -6.04 34.25 -22.62
N PHE A 194 -5.05 33.70 -23.30
CA PHE A 194 -4.01 32.91 -22.67
C PHE A 194 -3.16 33.89 -21.87
N VAL A 195 -3.42 34.00 -20.56
CA VAL A 195 -2.50 34.69 -19.65
C VAL A 195 -1.20 33.89 -19.69
N GLU A 196 -0.19 34.45 -20.35
CA GLU A 196 1.13 33.86 -20.44
C GLU A 196 1.68 33.70 -19.01
N GLN A 197 2.01 32.47 -18.64
CA GLN A 197 2.55 32.17 -17.31
C GLN A 197 3.91 32.86 -17.18
N VAL A 198 4.01 33.85 -16.29
CA VAL A 198 5.27 34.54 -15.98
C VAL A 198 6.11 33.60 -15.12
N LEU A 199 7.19 33.07 -15.71
CA LEU A 199 8.16 32.23 -15.01
C LEU A 199 9.24 33.09 -14.35
N ILE A 200 9.62 32.72 -13.13
CA ILE A 200 10.74 33.32 -12.41
C ILE A 200 12.03 32.67 -12.93
N ALA A 201 13.00 33.50 -13.31
CA ALA A 201 14.33 33.05 -13.73
C ALA A 201 15.41 33.63 -12.79
N PRO A 202 16.46 32.87 -12.44
CA PRO A 202 16.74 31.48 -12.84
C PRO A 202 15.85 30.44 -12.13
N ASN A 203 15.71 29.24 -12.70
CA ASN A 203 15.03 28.10 -12.07
C ASN A 203 15.99 27.37 -11.12
N PRO A 204 15.80 27.45 -9.78
CA PRO A 204 16.70 26.80 -8.83
C PRO A 204 16.38 25.31 -8.62
N LEU A 205 15.21 24.82 -9.05
CA LEU A 205 14.72 23.47 -8.73
C LEU A 205 15.63 22.32 -9.16
N PRO A 206 16.37 22.38 -10.29
CA PRO A 206 17.33 21.34 -10.65
C PRO A 206 18.58 21.29 -9.77
N GLU A 207 18.93 22.42 -9.14
CA GLU A 207 20.14 22.55 -8.32
C GLU A 207 19.88 22.26 -6.84
N LEU A 208 18.64 22.40 -6.40
CA LEU A 208 18.20 22.13 -5.05
C LEU A 208 17.79 20.68 -4.89
N ASP A 209 18.03 20.13 -3.69
CA ASP A 209 17.53 18.81 -3.30
C ASP A 209 16.21 18.90 -2.55
N LYS A 210 16.00 19.95 -1.73
CA LYS A 210 14.74 20.18 -0.99
C LYS A 210 14.50 21.66 -0.73
N ILE A 211 13.22 22.00 -0.57
CA ILE A 211 12.75 23.32 -0.11
C ILE A 211 11.92 23.11 1.15
N TYR A 212 12.20 23.89 2.18
CA TYR A 212 11.42 23.95 3.41
C TYR A 212 10.64 25.26 3.44
N ALA A 213 9.32 25.19 3.39
CA ALA A 213 8.48 26.38 3.54
C ALA A 213 8.10 26.54 5.01
N VAL A 214 8.35 27.72 5.57
CA VAL A 214 8.08 28.09 6.95
C VAL A 214 7.06 29.22 6.98
N SER A 215 5.94 28.99 7.67
CA SER A 215 4.98 30.03 8.02
C SER A 215 5.17 30.43 9.47
N LEU A 216 5.34 31.72 9.72
CA LEU A 216 5.48 32.29 11.06
C LEU A 216 4.39 33.33 11.32
N GLN A 217 3.49 33.01 12.26
CA GLN A 217 2.34 33.84 12.62
C GLN A 217 2.41 34.31 14.08
N ASP A 218 1.96 35.54 14.35
CA ASP A 218 1.85 36.08 15.72
C ASP A 218 0.38 36.10 16.16
N ARG A 219 0.03 35.22 17.11
CA ARG A 219 -1.31 35.11 17.68
C ARG A 219 -1.38 35.84 19.03
N GLY A 220 -1.02 37.12 19.03
CA GLY A 220 -1.18 37.99 20.20
C GLY A 220 -0.37 37.54 21.42
N GLY A 221 0.89 37.14 21.23
CA GLY A 221 1.78 36.73 22.33
C GLY A 221 2.24 35.28 22.29
N VAL A 222 1.65 34.47 21.42
CA VAL A 222 2.14 33.14 21.04
C VAL A 222 2.50 33.17 19.57
N PHE A 223 3.72 32.78 19.25
CA PHE A 223 4.16 32.55 17.89
C PHE A 223 3.83 31.11 17.49
N GLU A 224 3.23 30.98 16.31
CA GLU A 224 3.00 29.70 15.67
C GLU A 224 3.93 29.57 14.47
N LEU A 225 4.71 28.50 14.47
CA LEU A 225 5.60 28.14 13.38
C LEU A 225 5.09 26.84 12.76
N GLN A 226 4.91 26.85 11.45
CA GLN A 226 4.61 25.66 10.67
C GLN A 226 5.71 25.49 9.62
N LEU A 227 6.19 24.28 9.42
CA LEU A 227 7.28 23.97 8.49
C LEU A 227 6.89 22.72 7.68
N VAL A 228 7.02 22.81 6.35
CA VAL A 228 6.70 21.72 5.42
C VAL A 228 7.91 21.42 4.55
N GLU A 229 8.23 20.14 4.37
CA GLU A 229 9.22 19.66 3.43
C GLU A 229 8.64 19.45 2.03
N PHE A 230 9.33 20.00 1.03
CA PHE A 230 9.13 19.73 -0.39
C PHE A 230 10.42 19.15 -0.99
N ASP A 231 10.33 17.94 -1.54
CA ASP A 231 11.45 17.31 -2.21
C ASP A 231 11.44 17.66 -3.71
N THR A 232 12.49 18.32 -4.19
CA THR A 232 12.60 18.79 -5.59
C THR A 232 13.01 17.67 -6.54
N ASN A 233 13.74 16.67 -6.04
CA ASN A 233 14.13 15.48 -6.81
C ASN A 233 12.91 14.60 -7.08
N ALA A 234 12.20 14.15 -6.05
CA ALA A 234 11.02 13.32 -6.18
C ALA A 234 9.76 14.11 -6.56
N ARG A 235 9.78 15.45 -6.44
CA ARG A 235 8.67 16.37 -6.76
C ARG A 235 7.42 16.12 -5.92
N VAL A 236 7.61 15.84 -4.64
CA VAL A 236 6.55 15.51 -3.68
C VAL A 236 6.61 16.40 -2.45
N ARG A 237 5.45 16.69 -1.88
CA ARG A 237 5.33 17.20 -0.51
C ARG A 237 5.50 16.01 0.44
N VAL A 238 6.31 16.16 1.49
CA VAL A 238 6.73 15.02 2.33
C VAL A 238 6.06 15.05 3.69
N LEU A 239 6.61 15.81 4.64
CA LEU A 239 6.13 15.90 6.02
C LEU A 239 5.98 17.36 6.44
N ALA A 240 5.16 17.57 7.45
CA ALA A 240 4.90 18.88 8.05
C ALA A 240 5.02 18.78 9.58
N ALA A 241 5.58 19.82 10.19
CA ALA A 241 5.66 19.96 11.64
C ALA A 241 5.19 21.35 12.07
N SER A 242 4.62 21.45 13.27
CA SER A 242 4.17 22.71 13.87
C SER A 242 4.69 22.86 15.30
N ARG A 243 4.98 24.11 15.70
CA ARG A 243 5.42 24.49 17.05
C ARG A 243 4.76 25.78 17.49
N LYS A 244 4.45 25.85 18.79
CA LYS A 244 3.95 27.06 19.45
C LYS A 244 4.94 27.49 20.53
N PHE A 245 5.34 28.76 20.52
CA PHE A 245 6.31 29.29 21.47
C PHE A 245 6.07 30.78 21.77
N ARG A 246 6.57 31.27 22.91
CA ARG A 246 6.30 32.65 23.39
C ARG A 246 7.45 33.64 23.16
N LYS A 247 8.69 33.15 23.09
CA LYS A 247 9.91 33.99 23.00
C LYS A 247 10.51 33.88 21.60
N LEU A 248 10.61 35.00 20.90
CA LEU A 248 11.14 35.04 19.53
C LEU A 248 12.61 34.58 19.45
N SER A 249 13.40 34.78 20.51
CA SER A 249 14.78 34.27 20.60
C SER A 249 14.90 32.74 20.54
N ARG A 250 13.79 31.99 20.69
CA ARG A 250 13.79 30.54 20.49
C ARG A 250 13.57 30.13 19.03
N LEU A 251 13.25 31.05 18.13
CA LEU A 251 12.93 30.78 16.73
C LEU A 251 13.96 29.87 16.03
N PRO A 252 15.29 30.13 16.08
CA PRO A 252 16.26 29.24 15.44
C PRO A 252 16.19 27.80 15.95
N ASN A 253 16.06 27.62 17.28
CA ASN A 253 15.89 26.29 17.88
C ASN A 253 14.57 25.61 17.48
N GLN A 254 13.49 26.39 17.31
CA GLN A 254 12.21 25.84 16.86
C GLN A 254 12.23 25.45 15.38
N ILE A 255 12.84 26.27 14.50
CA ILE A 255 13.06 25.92 13.09
C ILE A 255 13.88 24.63 13.01
N PHE A 256 15.00 24.58 13.74
CA PHE A 256 15.88 23.42 13.74
C PHE A 256 15.17 22.16 14.26
N SER A 257 14.42 22.25 15.37
CA SER A 257 13.64 21.11 15.89
C SER A 257 12.60 20.60 14.88
N CYS A 258 11.88 21.50 14.20
CA CYS A 258 10.96 21.11 13.13
C CYS A 258 11.71 20.44 11.97
N LEU A 259 12.84 20.99 11.56
CA LEU A 259 13.67 20.43 10.48
C LEU A 259 14.13 19.01 10.82
N GLN A 260 14.57 18.75 12.05
CA GLN A 260 14.96 17.40 12.49
C GLN A 260 13.80 16.41 12.40
N GLU A 261 12.58 16.84 12.71
CA GLU A 261 11.37 16.01 12.64
C GLU A 261 10.99 15.69 11.20
N VAL A 262 10.93 16.71 10.32
CA VAL A 262 10.42 16.54 8.95
C VAL A 262 11.44 15.99 7.96
N PHE A 263 12.75 16.19 8.21
CA PHE A 263 13.81 15.89 7.23
C PHE A 263 13.76 14.43 6.78
N SER A 264 13.41 14.16 5.53
CA SER A 264 13.39 12.80 4.97
C SER A 264 14.57 12.58 4.03
N PRO A 265 15.58 11.75 4.39
CA PRO A 265 16.59 11.29 3.45
C PRO A 265 15.99 10.74 2.16
N ILE A 266 16.69 10.98 1.04
CA ILE A 266 16.30 10.52 -0.30
C ILE A 266 17.40 9.64 -0.84
N SER A 267 16.98 8.56 -1.50
CA SER A 267 17.88 7.65 -2.20
C SER A 267 17.39 7.41 -3.61
N ARG A 268 18.31 7.13 -4.55
CA ARG A 268 17.98 6.60 -5.86
C ARG A 268 17.78 5.09 -5.75
N ILE A 269 16.74 4.58 -6.41
CA ILE A 269 16.45 3.15 -6.45
C ILE A 269 16.83 2.62 -7.83
N GLN A 270 17.70 1.62 -7.85
CA GLN A 270 18.09 0.91 -9.06
C GLN A 270 17.62 -0.54 -9.00
N TYR A 271 17.06 -1.03 -10.10
CA TYR A 271 16.62 -2.41 -10.22
C TYR A 271 17.57 -3.17 -11.12
N ASN A 272 18.01 -4.33 -10.64
CA ASN A 272 18.70 -5.30 -11.47
C ASN A 272 17.63 -6.08 -12.25
N GLY A 273 17.66 -6.01 -13.58
CA GLY A 273 16.65 -6.65 -14.44
C GLY A 273 16.58 -8.18 -14.32
N MET A 274 17.47 -8.82 -13.56
CA MET A 274 17.47 -10.25 -13.26
C MET A 274 16.60 -10.63 -12.07
N THR A 275 16.31 -9.70 -11.16
CA THR A 275 15.46 -9.94 -10.00
C THR A 275 14.05 -9.48 -10.33
N ASP A 276 13.02 -10.30 -10.07
CA ASP A 276 11.59 -10.09 -10.38
C ASP A 276 10.96 -8.91 -9.61
N GLY A 277 11.60 -7.74 -9.62
CA GLY A 277 11.18 -6.50 -8.95
C GLY A 277 11.19 -6.51 -7.42
N LYS A 278 11.51 -7.64 -6.78
CA LYS A 278 11.47 -7.79 -5.31
C LYS A 278 12.65 -7.18 -4.58
N THR A 279 13.83 -7.16 -5.19
CA THR A 279 15.04 -6.61 -4.58
C THR A 279 15.55 -5.42 -5.40
N ALA A 280 16.00 -4.38 -4.73
CA ALA A 280 16.55 -3.19 -5.36
C ALA A 280 17.86 -2.77 -4.68
N SER A 281 18.77 -2.19 -5.46
CA SER A 281 19.90 -1.44 -4.93
C SER A 281 19.49 -0.01 -4.66
N ILE A 282 20.01 0.54 -3.58
CA ILE A 282 19.68 1.86 -3.05
C ILE A 282 20.98 2.66 -3.04
N GLU A 283 20.94 3.86 -3.62
CA GLU A 283 22.05 4.81 -3.60
C GLU A 283 21.63 6.05 -2.82
N MET A 284 22.26 6.23 -1.67
CA MET A 284 21.95 7.27 -0.72
C MET A 284 22.58 8.61 -1.11
N ARG A 285 21.81 9.69 -0.99
CA ARG A 285 22.34 11.04 -1.23
C ARG A 285 23.29 11.43 -0.10
N SER A 286 24.45 12.01 -0.44
CA SER A 286 25.43 12.57 0.52
C SER A 286 26.06 11.59 1.52
N ALA A 287 25.78 10.29 1.41
CA ALA A 287 26.28 9.29 2.36
C ALA A 287 27.82 9.19 2.40
N GLY A 288 28.50 9.49 1.29
CA GLY A 288 29.97 9.48 1.22
C GLY A 288 30.63 10.65 1.96
N LEU A 289 29.87 11.66 2.38
CA LEU A 289 30.36 12.77 3.21
C LEU A 289 30.22 12.51 4.71
N VAL A 290 29.63 11.37 5.11
CA VAL A 290 29.53 10.98 6.51
C VAL A 290 30.87 10.41 6.97
N ALA A 291 31.45 11.05 7.99
CA ALA A 291 32.79 10.69 8.48
C ALA A 291 32.81 9.32 9.18
N ASP A 292 31.77 9.00 9.95
CA ASP A 292 31.61 7.73 10.65
C ASP A 292 30.13 7.34 10.74
N VAL A 293 29.82 6.14 10.27
CA VAL A 293 28.46 5.57 10.26
C VAL A 293 27.93 5.36 11.67
N ASN A 294 28.81 5.04 12.63
CA ASN A 294 28.41 4.69 14.00
C ASN A 294 27.96 5.90 14.83
N GLN A 295 28.22 7.12 14.36
CA GLN A 295 27.85 8.35 15.07
C GLN A 295 26.38 8.76 14.87
N GLY A 296 25.59 8.00 14.09
CA GLY A 296 24.15 8.21 13.96
C GLY A 296 23.77 9.43 13.11
N SER A 297 24.38 9.58 11.94
CA SER A 297 24.04 10.65 10.99
C SER A 297 22.57 10.54 10.53
N PRO A 298 21.82 11.67 10.46
CA PRO A 298 20.41 11.67 10.07
C PRO A 298 20.16 11.31 8.60
N ILE A 299 21.22 11.25 7.79
CA ILE A 299 21.17 10.92 6.36
C ILE A 299 21.28 9.43 6.13
N LEU A 300 21.98 8.71 7.02
CA LEU A 300 22.20 7.29 6.87
C LEU A 300 20.92 6.50 7.19
N LEU A 301 20.65 5.53 6.33
CA LEU A 301 19.57 4.58 6.47
C LEU A 301 20.11 3.45 7.32
N GLN A 302 19.23 2.89 8.13
CA GLN A 302 19.54 1.74 8.96
C GLN A 302 18.84 0.51 8.41
N LYS A 303 19.36 -0.67 8.78
CA LYS A 303 18.67 -1.92 8.52
C LYS A 303 17.27 -1.88 9.16
N GLY A 304 16.26 -2.23 8.38
CA GLY A 304 14.86 -2.17 8.78
C GLY A 304 14.15 -0.83 8.56
N ASP A 305 14.88 0.23 8.17
CA ASP A 305 14.25 1.48 7.74
C ASP A 305 13.40 1.26 6.48
N VAL A 306 12.33 2.04 6.38
CA VAL A 306 11.31 1.88 5.34
C VAL A 306 11.30 3.10 4.43
N LEU A 307 11.31 2.86 3.13
CA LEU A 307 11.31 3.85 2.08
C LEU A 307 9.98 3.80 1.32
N ARG A 308 9.40 4.97 1.07
CA ARG A 308 8.28 5.16 0.15
C ARG A 308 8.85 5.42 -1.25
N PRO A 309 8.53 4.57 -2.24
CA PRO A 309 9.04 4.72 -3.59
C PRO A 309 8.22 5.74 -4.38
N VAL A 310 8.91 6.60 -5.12
CA VAL A 310 8.34 7.59 -6.04
C VAL A 310 9.00 7.44 -7.40
N VAL A 311 8.19 7.27 -8.44
CA VAL A 311 8.67 7.16 -9.82
C VAL A 311 8.45 8.50 -10.50
N ARG A 312 9.52 9.09 -11.02
CA ARG A 312 9.51 10.35 -11.76
C ARG A 312 9.88 10.11 -13.22
N ARG A 313 8.96 10.38 -14.12
CA ARG A 313 9.15 10.40 -15.56
C ARG A 313 9.41 11.83 -16.00
N ASN A 314 10.60 12.08 -16.53
CA ASN A 314 10.98 13.36 -17.09
C ASN A 314 10.63 13.41 -18.58
N ASP A 315 10.28 14.61 -19.03
CA ASP A 315 10.22 14.93 -20.45
C ASP A 315 11.64 15.00 -21.03
N ARG A 316 11.79 14.57 -22.28
CA ARG A 316 13.07 14.54 -23.00
C ARG A 316 13.56 15.94 -23.38
N GLN A 317 12.65 16.89 -23.61
CA GLN A 317 13.04 18.22 -24.08
C GLN A 317 13.34 19.19 -22.94
N THR A 318 12.48 19.22 -21.93
CA THR A 318 12.58 20.18 -20.82
C THR A 318 13.36 19.64 -19.63
N HIS A 319 13.62 18.33 -19.58
CA HIS A 319 14.14 17.59 -18.42
C HIS A 319 13.32 17.74 -17.12
N ALA A 320 12.28 18.56 -17.15
CA ALA A 320 11.27 18.68 -16.12
C ALA A 320 10.39 17.42 -16.10
N PRO A 321 9.70 17.14 -14.98
CA PRO A 321 8.73 16.07 -14.92
C PRO A 321 7.68 16.23 -16.03
N ALA A 322 7.39 15.16 -16.75
CA ALA A 322 6.28 15.14 -17.68
C ALA A 322 4.94 15.35 -16.93
N TYR A 323 3.87 15.70 -17.66
CA TYR A 323 2.54 15.76 -17.07
C TYR A 323 2.15 14.40 -16.45
N ASP A 324 1.68 14.44 -15.20
CA ASP A 324 1.42 13.23 -14.40
C ASP A 324 2.62 12.26 -14.32
N GLY A 325 3.83 12.80 -14.54
CA GLY A 325 5.06 12.03 -14.58
C GLY A 325 5.56 11.64 -13.19
N VAL A 326 4.97 12.20 -12.12
CA VAL A 326 5.32 11.88 -10.74
C VAL A 326 4.27 10.93 -10.19
N ILE A 327 4.67 9.67 -10.00
CA ILE A 327 3.79 8.60 -9.56
C ILE A 327 4.28 8.13 -8.18
N GLU A 328 3.49 8.45 -7.15
CA GLU A 328 3.63 7.80 -5.86
C GLU A 328 2.95 6.43 -5.92
N VAL A 329 3.71 5.35 -5.69
CA VAL A 329 3.14 4.01 -5.70
C VAL A 329 2.53 3.71 -4.34
N ILE A 330 1.24 4.00 -4.20
CA ILE A 330 0.47 3.74 -2.97
C ILE A 330 0.51 2.25 -2.65
N TRP A 331 0.52 1.90 -1.35
CA TRP A 331 0.60 0.51 -0.86
C TRP A 331 1.84 -0.25 -1.30
N THR A 332 2.89 0.47 -1.69
CA THR A 332 4.21 -0.11 -1.95
C THR A 332 5.22 0.55 -1.04
N TYR A 333 5.96 -0.29 -0.32
CA TYR A 333 7.06 0.14 0.53
C TYR A 333 8.28 -0.69 0.21
N MET A 334 9.45 -0.17 0.54
CA MET A 334 10.70 -0.89 0.45
C MET A 334 11.41 -0.79 1.79
N PHE A 335 11.84 -1.89 2.38
CA PHE A 335 12.64 -1.84 3.60
C PHE A 335 14.09 -2.17 3.28
N VAL A 336 15.02 -1.63 4.08
CA VAL A 336 16.46 -1.84 3.90
C VAL A 336 16.88 -3.12 4.59
N ASN A 337 17.48 -4.05 3.85
CA ASN A 337 17.90 -5.36 4.37
C ASN A 337 19.38 -5.33 4.76
N GLU A 338 20.20 -4.69 3.94
CA GLU A 338 21.66 -4.70 4.06
C GLU A 338 22.22 -3.31 3.73
N MET A 339 23.17 -2.87 4.56
CA MET A 339 23.93 -1.64 4.34
C MET A 339 25.36 -2.03 3.94
N VAL A 340 25.90 -1.43 2.87
CA VAL A 340 27.29 -1.65 2.48
C VAL A 340 28.16 -0.66 3.24
N THR A 341 28.98 -1.20 4.15
CA THR A 341 29.91 -0.44 4.97
C THR A 341 31.29 -1.07 4.93
N HIS A 342 32.32 -0.23 5.01
CA HIS A 342 33.72 -0.64 5.05
C HIS A 342 34.38 -0.06 6.30
N HIS A 343 35.08 -0.91 7.05
CA HIS A 343 35.89 -0.45 8.17
C HIS A 343 37.24 0.07 7.65
N GLU A 344 37.55 1.33 7.96
CA GLU A 344 38.82 1.95 7.58
C GLU A 344 39.75 1.97 8.80
N GLU A 345 40.75 1.09 8.81
CA GLU A 345 41.68 0.91 9.94
C GLU A 345 42.49 2.18 10.25
N SER A 346 42.89 2.93 9.23
CA SER A 346 43.71 4.14 9.37
C SER A 346 43.03 5.26 10.17
N LEU A 347 41.70 5.35 10.06
CA LEU A 347 40.90 6.38 10.73
C LEU A 347 40.09 5.83 11.91
N ASN A 348 40.18 4.51 12.16
CA ASN A 348 39.35 3.80 13.14
C ASN A 348 37.86 4.19 13.02
N ALA A 349 37.37 4.23 11.78
CA ALA A 349 36.03 4.71 11.44
C ALA A 349 35.36 3.75 10.46
N THR A 350 34.04 3.59 10.60
CA THR A 350 33.25 2.80 9.64
C THR A 350 32.64 3.75 8.63
N ARG A 351 32.93 3.55 7.34
CA ARG A 351 32.42 4.40 6.25
C ARG A 351 31.42 3.65 5.40
N SER A 352 30.50 4.39 4.79
CA SER A 352 29.60 3.86 3.76
C SER A 352 29.92 4.52 2.43
N ASN A 353 29.85 3.73 1.36
CA ASN A 353 29.86 4.23 -0.02
C ASN A 353 28.45 4.66 -0.47
N GLY A 354 27.49 4.74 0.45
CA GLY A 354 26.10 5.09 0.16
C GLY A 354 25.29 4.00 -0.55
N ALA A 355 25.82 2.80 -0.70
CA ALA A 355 25.10 1.69 -1.29
C ALA A 355 24.38 0.85 -0.21
N ALA A 356 23.15 0.48 -0.50
CA ALA A 356 22.37 -0.45 0.31
C ALA A 356 21.52 -1.37 -0.57
N ARG A 357 20.98 -2.43 0.01
CA ARG A 357 20.02 -3.32 -0.64
C ARG A 357 18.72 -3.33 0.14
N GLY A 358 17.61 -3.29 -0.58
CA GLY A 358 16.29 -3.35 0.01
C GLY A 358 15.35 -4.32 -0.71
N GLU A 359 14.30 -4.70 -0.01
CA GLU A 359 13.22 -5.54 -0.51
C GLU A 359 11.92 -4.76 -0.63
N VAL A 360 11.22 -4.95 -1.75
CA VAL A 360 9.98 -4.27 -2.10
C VAL A 360 8.79 -5.12 -1.68
N VAL A 361 7.87 -4.50 -0.94
CA VAL A 361 6.60 -5.09 -0.53
C VAL A 361 5.47 -4.33 -1.19
N SER A 362 4.78 -4.99 -2.13
CA SER A 362 3.68 -4.41 -2.93
C SER A 362 2.41 -5.28 -2.92
N THR A 363 2.16 -5.99 -1.82
CA THR A 363 1.19 -7.10 -1.71
C THR A 363 -0.27 -6.74 -1.98
N TYR A 364 -0.63 -5.46 -1.95
CA TYR A 364 -1.98 -4.99 -2.26
C TYR A 364 -2.11 -4.35 -3.65
N THR A 365 -0.99 -3.91 -4.24
CA THR A 365 -1.05 -3.32 -5.58
C THR A 365 -1.42 -4.41 -6.59
N MET A 366 -2.30 -4.10 -7.55
CA MET A 366 -2.54 -4.98 -8.71
C MET A 366 -1.34 -5.01 -9.68
N LEU A 367 -0.28 -4.27 -9.36
CA LEU A 367 0.94 -4.20 -10.13
C LEU A 367 1.86 -5.35 -9.72
N ARG A 368 2.15 -6.26 -10.65
CA ARG A 368 3.10 -7.35 -10.42
C ARG A 368 4.49 -6.82 -10.04
N ASN A 369 4.90 -5.71 -10.66
CA ASN A 369 6.20 -5.07 -10.47
C ASN A 369 6.02 -3.54 -10.55
N PRO A 370 5.56 -2.88 -9.47
CA PRO A 370 5.24 -1.46 -9.51
C PRO A 370 6.44 -0.57 -9.82
N LEU A 371 7.64 -1.06 -9.50
CA LEU A 371 8.89 -0.31 -9.62
C LEU A 371 9.87 -0.92 -10.62
N ALA A 372 9.61 -2.12 -11.15
CA ALA A 372 10.56 -2.84 -12.02
C ALA A 372 10.38 -2.54 -13.52
N ALA A 373 9.98 -1.31 -13.88
CA ALA A 373 10.05 -0.87 -15.27
C ALA A 373 11.52 -0.88 -15.75
N ARG A 374 11.75 -1.32 -17.01
CA ARG A 374 13.06 -1.39 -17.67
C ARG A 374 13.83 -0.09 -17.43
N ARG A 375 15.15 -0.19 -17.15
CA ARG A 375 16.03 0.98 -16.97
C ARG A 375 15.86 1.91 -18.18
N ASN A 376 15.24 3.05 -17.94
CA ASN A 376 14.98 4.08 -18.94
C ASN A 376 15.59 5.37 -18.40
N THR A 377 16.43 6.04 -19.19
CA THR A 377 17.07 7.31 -18.83
C THR A 377 16.06 8.41 -18.52
N SER A 378 14.84 8.32 -19.08
CA SER A 378 13.77 9.28 -18.79
C SER A 378 12.99 8.99 -17.51
N GLN A 379 13.24 7.86 -16.83
CA GLN A 379 12.55 7.49 -15.59
C GLN A 379 13.55 7.37 -14.45
N GLN A 380 13.36 8.19 -13.43
CA GLN A 380 14.12 8.15 -12.20
C GLN A 380 13.23 7.60 -11.09
N LYS A 381 13.81 6.80 -10.21
CA LYS A 381 13.10 6.16 -9.10
C LYS A 381 13.78 6.59 -7.81
N TYR A 382 12.99 7.11 -6.90
CA TYR A 382 13.46 7.63 -5.64
C TYR A 382 12.82 6.86 -4.48
N GLY A 383 13.55 6.69 -3.39
CA GLY A 383 13.05 6.20 -2.12
C GLY A 383 13.18 7.30 -1.08
N LEU A 384 12.05 7.75 -0.53
CA LEU A 384 12.03 8.72 0.56
C LEU A 384 11.87 7.97 1.88
N LEU A 385 12.68 8.30 2.88
CA LEU A 385 12.56 7.71 4.21
C LEU A 385 11.20 8.03 4.82
N VAL A 386 10.47 6.98 5.19
CA VAL A 386 9.20 7.05 5.90
C VAL A 386 9.49 7.30 7.37
N ARG A 387 8.96 8.41 7.90
CA ARG A 387 9.03 8.74 9.31
C ARG A 387 7.64 8.80 9.91
N PRO A 388 7.30 7.87 10.81
CA PRO A 388 6.07 7.94 11.59
C PRO A 388 6.07 9.18 12.48
N THR A 389 5.03 10.00 12.41
CA THR A 389 4.86 11.19 13.26
C THR A 389 3.82 11.00 14.35
N SER A 390 2.91 10.04 14.18
CA SER A 390 1.83 9.71 15.12
C SER A 390 2.02 8.32 15.70
N ASN A 391 1.61 8.01 16.93
CA ASN A 391 1.85 6.67 17.50
C ASN A 391 1.05 5.54 16.84
N SER A 392 0.00 5.88 16.09
CA SER A 392 -0.90 4.94 15.44
C SER A 392 -1.38 5.45 14.08
N SER A 393 -1.97 4.55 13.28
CA SER A 393 -2.70 4.85 12.05
C SER A 393 -4.09 4.22 12.08
N LEU A 394 -5.11 4.97 11.64
CA LEU A 394 -6.44 4.43 11.43
C LEU A 394 -6.53 3.77 10.04
N LEU A 395 -6.68 2.45 9.99
CA LEU A 395 -7.01 1.73 8.77
C LEU A 395 -8.53 1.69 8.59
N LYS A 396 -9.03 2.33 7.53
CA LYS A 396 -10.44 2.29 7.13
C LYS A 396 -10.62 1.33 5.95
N ILE A 397 -11.64 0.49 6.03
CA ILE A 397 -11.96 -0.53 5.02
C ILE A 397 -13.34 -0.25 4.42
N THR A 398 -13.39 -0.05 3.12
CA THR A 398 -14.63 0.20 2.34
C THR A 398 -14.85 -0.89 1.30
N ALA A 399 -16.10 -1.02 0.84
CA ALA A 399 -16.42 -1.93 -0.25
C ALA A 399 -15.93 -1.39 -1.60
N MET A 400 -15.50 -2.30 -2.47
CA MET A 400 -15.07 -1.96 -3.81
C MET A 400 -16.20 -1.32 -4.63
N GLY A 401 -15.92 -0.14 -5.19
CA GLY A 401 -16.88 0.65 -5.96
C GLY A 401 -17.93 1.40 -5.13
N ARG A 402 -17.87 1.32 -3.79
CA ARG A 402 -18.78 1.99 -2.86
C ARG A 402 -18.02 2.51 -1.63
N ASP A 403 -17.50 3.73 -1.74
CA ASP A 403 -16.71 4.36 -0.68
C ASP A 403 -17.53 4.72 0.58
N ASP A 404 -18.86 4.82 0.42
CA ASP A 404 -19.84 5.04 1.48
C ASP A 404 -20.16 3.77 2.28
N TYR A 405 -19.91 2.59 1.69
CA TYR A 405 -20.19 1.31 2.34
C TYR A 405 -18.95 0.79 3.08
N THR A 406 -19.01 0.81 4.41
CA THR A 406 -17.90 0.40 5.29
C THR A 406 -18.01 -1.08 5.67
N LEU A 407 -16.88 -1.80 5.65
CA LEU A 407 -16.85 -3.23 5.96
C LEU A 407 -16.63 -3.46 7.46
N GLN A 408 -17.72 -3.73 8.18
CA GLN A 408 -17.74 -3.93 9.64
C GLN A 408 -17.49 -5.40 10.03
N GLY A 409 -16.78 -5.63 11.14
CA GLY A 409 -16.60 -6.96 11.74
C GLY A 409 -15.53 -7.83 11.09
N TYR A 410 -14.71 -7.26 10.20
CA TYR A 410 -13.66 -7.98 9.48
C TYR A 410 -12.50 -8.22 10.44
N ASN A 411 -11.98 -9.45 10.50
CA ASN A 411 -10.86 -9.78 11.39
C ASN A 411 -9.54 -9.26 10.79
N VAL A 412 -8.76 -8.58 11.61
CA VAL A 412 -7.51 -7.95 11.20
C VAL A 412 -6.34 -8.54 11.97
N PHE A 413 -5.31 -8.95 11.24
CA PHE A 413 -4.08 -9.52 11.77
C PHE A 413 -2.87 -8.76 11.24
N ALA A 414 -1.78 -8.72 12.00
CA ALA A 414 -0.52 -8.11 11.63
C ALA A 414 0.59 -9.16 11.54
N LYS A 415 1.47 -9.02 10.54
CA LYS A 415 2.74 -9.76 10.44
C LYS A 415 3.86 -8.81 10.05
N SER A 416 4.99 -8.87 10.74
CA SER A 416 6.21 -8.17 10.33
C SER A 416 6.84 -8.91 9.14
N PRO A 417 7.26 -8.21 8.07
CA PRO A 417 8.11 -8.78 7.02
C PRO A 417 9.38 -9.39 7.61
N LYS A 418 9.90 -10.41 6.94
CA LYS A 418 11.21 -10.99 7.25
C LYS A 418 12.30 -10.12 6.63
N ILE A 419 13.27 -9.67 7.44
CA ILE A 419 14.39 -8.84 6.96
C ILE A 419 15.59 -9.71 6.61
N ASP A 420 15.83 -10.72 7.42
CA ASP A 420 16.88 -11.71 7.24
C ASP A 420 16.26 -12.92 6.55
N LEU A 421 16.67 -13.20 5.31
CA LEU A 421 16.21 -14.39 4.58
C LEU A 421 16.69 -15.69 5.25
N ASP A 422 17.84 -15.62 5.94
CA ASP A 422 18.47 -16.76 6.63
C ASP A 422 17.85 -17.06 8.01
N ASP A 423 16.95 -16.18 8.50
CA ASP A 423 16.25 -16.40 9.76
C ASP A 423 15.01 -17.28 9.54
N GLU A 424 15.16 -18.57 9.86
CA GLU A 424 14.08 -19.56 9.76
C GLU A 424 12.94 -19.30 10.73
N SER A 425 13.13 -18.46 11.76
CA SER A 425 12.04 -18.11 12.68
C SER A 425 10.91 -17.41 11.92
N ASP A 426 9.68 -17.93 12.04
CA ASP A 426 8.52 -17.27 11.44
C ASP A 426 8.05 -16.15 12.37
N THR A 427 7.92 -14.94 11.84
CA THR A 427 7.43 -13.80 12.62
C THR A 427 6.00 -14.09 13.08
N PRO A 428 5.69 -13.89 14.38
CA PRO A 428 4.38 -14.22 14.91
C PRO A 428 3.30 -13.39 14.21
N THR A 429 2.22 -14.04 13.81
CA THR A 429 1.02 -13.35 13.32
C THR A 429 0.17 -12.96 14.51
N ILE A 430 0.01 -11.67 14.74
CA ILE A 430 -0.73 -11.12 15.88
C ILE A 430 -2.13 -10.73 15.42
N ARG A 431 -3.17 -11.11 16.17
CA ARG A 431 -4.52 -10.61 15.93
C ARG A 431 -4.63 -9.22 16.54
N ILE A 432 -4.90 -8.21 15.71
CA ILE A 432 -5.14 -6.84 16.17
C ILE A 432 -6.58 -6.75 16.73
N GLY A 433 -7.56 -7.22 15.96
CA GLY A 433 -8.95 -7.10 16.36
C GLY A 433 -9.92 -7.28 15.20
N GLN A 434 -11.04 -6.55 15.26
CA GLN A 434 -12.07 -6.49 14.24
C GLN A 434 -12.37 -5.03 13.87
N THR A 435 -12.77 -4.79 12.62
CA THR A 435 -13.22 -3.46 12.21
C THR A 435 -14.50 -3.04 12.93
N ASP A 436 -14.55 -1.77 13.34
CA ASP A 436 -15.71 -1.17 13.98
C ASP A 436 -16.87 -0.93 12.99
N TRP A 437 -17.95 -0.30 13.46
CA TRP A 437 -19.12 0.06 12.65
C TRP A 437 -18.81 1.06 11.52
N ARG A 438 -17.66 1.74 11.57
CA ARG A 438 -17.16 2.66 10.52
C ARG A 438 -16.22 1.95 9.54
N GLY A 439 -16.02 0.64 9.70
CA GLY A 439 -15.01 -0.13 8.96
C GLY A 439 -13.58 0.25 9.35
N GLY A 440 -13.38 0.89 10.49
CA GLY A 440 -12.10 1.38 10.98
C GLY A 440 -11.45 0.43 11.99
N ILE A 441 -10.13 0.39 12.01
CA ILE A 441 -9.34 -0.22 13.08
C ILE A 441 -8.05 0.59 13.30
N GLU A 442 -7.70 0.84 14.56
CA GLU A 442 -6.46 1.52 14.91
C GLU A 442 -5.30 0.52 14.92
N ILE A 443 -4.17 0.93 14.36
CA ILE A 443 -2.95 0.14 14.22
C ILE A 443 -1.82 0.92 14.87
N ASP A 444 -1.33 0.40 16.00
CA ASP A 444 -0.25 1.03 16.76
C ASP A 444 1.13 0.73 16.17
N GLN A 445 2.10 1.62 16.43
CA GLN A 445 3.49 1.38 16.06
C GLN A 445 4.15 0.25 16.84
N ASP A 446 3.72 0.03 18.09
CA ASP A 446 4.32 -0.92 19.03
C ASP A 446 3.62 -2.28 19.06
N ILE A 447 2.83 -2.63 18.03
CA ILE A 447 2.07 -3.90 17.93
C ILE A 447 2.92 -5.13 18.23
N PHE A 448 4.21 -5.11 17.89
CA PHE A 448 5.13 -6.23 18.11
C PHE A 448 5.95 -6.13 19.41
N GLY A 449 5.73 -5.12 20.28
CA GLY A 449 6.40 -4.99 21.58
C GLY A 449 7.94 -5.02 21.51
N GLY A 450 8.52 -4.47 20.43
CA GLY A 450 9.97 -4.51 20.17
C GLY A 450 10.49 -5.79 19.49
N GLN A 451 9.63 -6.76 19.20
CA GLN A 451 9.98 -7.97 18.41
C GLN A 451 9.99 -7.71 16.90
N GLY A 452 9.38 -6.61 16.45
CA GLY A 452 9.39 -6.20 15.06
C GLY A 452 10.77 -5.70 14.64
N LYS A 453 11.39 -6.35 13.64
CA LYS A 453 12.70 -5.93 13.14
C LYS A 453 12.62 -4.71 12.20
N THR A 454 11.43 -4.34 11.72
CA THR A 454 11.16 -3.20 10.82
C THR A 454 9.91 -2.45 11.27
N LYS A 455 9.79 -1.19 10.86
CA LYS A 455 8.59 -0.35 11.05
C LYS A 455 7.45 -0.70 10.07
N LEU A 456 7.73 -1.50 9.02
CA LEU A 456 6.73 -1.94 8.06
C LEU A 456 5.94 -3.12 8.62
N VAL A 457 4.62 -3.08 8.49
CA VAL A 457 3.72 -4.15 8.91
C VAL A 457 2.84 -4.56 7.73
N VAL A 458 2.65 -5.86 7.53
CA VAL A 458 1.67 -6.38 6.58
C VAL A 458 0.41 -6.77 7.32
N ILE A 459 -0.68 -6.08 7.02
CA ILE A 459 -1.99 -6.28 7.60
C ILE A 459 -2.79 -7.27 6.75
N TYR A 460 -3.25 -8.34 7.39
CA TYR A 460 -4.10 -9.35 6.77
C TYR A 460 -5.55 -9.08 7.20
N VAL A 461 -6.37 -8.72 6.22
CA VAL A 461 -7.81 -8.56 6.43
C VAL A 461 -8.50 -9.86 6.06
N LYS A 462 -9.26 -10.42 6.98
CA LYS A 462 -9.98 -11.67 6.83
C LYS A 462 -11.48 -11.49 7.08
N ASN A 463 -12.30 -12.20 6.31
CA ASN A 463 -13.70 -12.43 6.62
C ASN A 463 -13.96 -13.94 6.67
N GLY A 464 -14.45 -14.45 7.81
CA GLY A 464 -14.44 -15.89 8.11
C GLY A 464 -13.02 -16.49 8.01
N GLN A 465 -12.87 -17.56 7.23
CA GLN A 465 -11.58 -18.23 6.99
C GLN A 465 -10.76 -17.62 5.85
N ARG A 466 -11.34 -16.71 5.06
CA ARG A 466 -10.73 -16.20 3.83
C ARG A 466 -9.91 -14.93 4.11
N VAL A 467 -8.69 -14.88 3.58
CA VAL A 467 -7.91 -13.63 3.48
C VAL A 467 -8.37 -12.85 2.25
N LEU A 468 -8.82 -11.62 2.46
CA LEU A 468 -9.29 -10.73 1.39
C LEU A 468 -8.19 -9.81 0.90
N ALA A 469 -7.32 -9.32 1.80
CA ALA A 469 -6.22 -8.44 1.45
C ALA A 469 -5.00 -8.60 2.35
N ARG A 470 -3.86 -8.16 1.80
CA ARG A 470 -2.56 -8.06 2.46
C ARG A 470 -2.02 -6.65 2.27
N LEU A 471 -2.30 -5.77 3.22
CA LEU A 471 -2.06 -4.33 3.14
C LEU A 471 -0.75 -3.97 3.84
N PRO A 472 0.30 -3.53 3.11
CA PRO A 472 1.51 -3.05 3.75
C PRO A 472 1.26 -1.63 4.30
N ILE A 473 1.53 -1.42 5.58
CA ILE A 473 1.32 -0.16 6.30
C ILE A 473 2.54 0.13 7.17
N VAL A 474 2.93 1.39 7.26
CA VAL A 474 3.84 1.88 8.30
C VAL A 474 2.97 2.64 9.31
N PRO A 475 2.66 2.04 10.49
CA PRO A 475 1.83 2.68 11.48
C PRO A 475 2.41 4.04 11.89
N GLY A 476 1.57 5.04 12.03
CA GLY A 476 1.98 6.39 12.39
C GLY A 476 2.51 7.28 11.26
N TYR A 477 2.72 6.74 10.06
CA TYR A 477 3.16 7.54 8.91
C TYR A 477 2.02 8.37 8.32
N ARG A 478 0.89 7.72 8.04
CA ARG A 478 -0.34 8.40 7.64
C ARG A 478 -1.37 8.28 8.75
N PRO A 479 -2.08 9.36 9.10
CA PRO A 479 -3.07 9.30 10.17
C PRO A 479 -4.26 8.39 9.80
N VAL A 480 -4.65 8.38 8.52
CA VAL A 480 -5.72 7.54 7.98
C VAL A 480 -5.26 6.89 6.68
N GLU A 481 -5.42 5.58 6.58
CA GLU A 481 -5.22 4.80 5.35
C GLU A 481 -6.54 4.11 4.98
N THR A 482 -7.00 4.28 3.73
CA THR A 482 -8.26 3.71 3.27
C THR A 482 -8.02 2.62 2.24
N ALA A 483 -8.46 1.39 2.52
CA ALA A 483 -8.38 0.25 1.61
C ALA A 483 -9.77 -0.15 1.10
N SER A 484 -9.88 -0.37 -0.21
CA SER A 484 -11.11 -0.79 -0.86
C SER A 484 -11.07 -2.29 -1.14
N LEU A 485 -11.99 -3.07 -0.56
CA LEU A 485 -11.99 -4.53 -0.61
C LEU A 485 -13.31 -5.08 -1.19
N PRO A 486 -13.32 -6.27 -1.80
CA PRO A 486 -14.55 -6.96 -2.15
C PRO A 486 -15.43 -7.20 -0.91
N ASN A 487 -16.73 -7.03 -1.04
CA ASN A 487 -17.70 -7.27 0.03
C ASN A 487 -17.98 -8.78 0.16
N ASP A 488 -17.35 -9.42 1.13
CA ASP A 488 -17.43 -10.87 1.37
C ASP A 488 -18.58 -11.28 2.32
N ASP A 489 -19.41 -10.32 2.77
CA ASP A 489 -20.46 -10.56 3.77
C ASP A 489 -21.49 -11.56 3.26
N TYR A 490 -21.90 -11.41 1.99
CA TYR A 490 -22.85 -12.30 1.36
C TYR A 490 -22.32 -13.72 1.26
N ARG A 491 -21.04 -13.89 0.87
CA ARG A 491 -20.42 -15.22 0.82
C ARG A 491 -20.47 -15.88 2.19
N LEU A 492 -20.14 -15.15 3.25
CA LEU A 492 -20.15 -15.67 4.61
C LEU A 492 -21.56 -16.05 5.07
N GLN A 493 -22.58 -15.24 4.74
CA GLN A 493 -23.99 -15.57 5.03
C GLN A 493 -24.42 -16.86 4.33
N PHE A 494 -24.08 -17.02 3.06
CA PHE A 494 -24.36 -18.26 2.31
C PHE A 494 -23.59 -19.44 2.88
N GLU A 495 -22.32 -19.28 3.24
CA GLU A 495 -21.53 -20.33 3.90
C GLU A 495 -22.19 -20.82 5.20
N ALA A 496 -22.62 -19.88 6.06
CA ALA A 496 -23.34 -20.24 7.28
C ALA A 496 -24.66 -20.98 6.98
N PHE A 497 -25.40 -20.54 5.96
CA PHE A 497 -26.61 -21.23 5.51
C PHE A 497 -26.33 -22.66 5.03
N PHE A 498 -25.29 -22.86 4.20
CA PHE A 498 -24.92 -24.18 3.70
C PHE A 498 -24.44 -25.12 4.81
N VAL A 499 -23.64 -24.63 5.75
CA VAL A 499 -23.23 -25.44 6.92
C VAL A 499 -24.46 -25.87 7.74
N GLY A 500 -25.42 -24.96 7.95
CA GLY A 500 -26.68 -25.30 8.63
C GLY A 500 -27.52 -26.33 7.87
N LEU A 501 -27.58 -26.21 6.54
CA LEU A 501 -28.30 -27.15 5.70
C LEU A 501 -27.64 -28.53 5.65
N GLN A 502 -26.31 -28.60 5.54
CA GLN A 502 -25.55 -29.86 5.58
C GLN A 502 -25.77 -30.62 6.88
N ASN A 503 -25.76 -29.92 8.03
CA ASN A 503 -26.08 -30.53 9.31
C ASN A 503 -27.54 -31.05 9.33
N SER A 504 -28.48 -30.27 8.79
CA SER A 504 -29.89 -30.69 8.68
C SER A 504 -30.06 -31.93 7.81
N VAL A 505 -29.35 -32.02 6.68
CA VAL A 505 -29.37 -33.20 5.78
C VAL A 505 -28.89 -34.44 6.53
N LEU A 506 -27.80 -34.33 7.26
CA LEU A 506 -27.27 -35.42 8.07
C LEU A 506 -28.31 -35.89 9.11
N ASP A 507 -28.94 -34.97 9.83
CA ASP A 507 -29.99 -35.29 10.79
C ASP A 507 -31.20 -35.97 10.14
N TYR A 508 -31.67 -35.47 8.99
CA TYR A 508 -32.79 -36.07 8.27
C TYR A 508 -32.47 -37.47 7.73
N THR A 509 -31.23 -37.71 7.31
CA THR A 509 -30.81 -39.05 6.84
C THR A 509 -30.82 -40.05 7.98
N ILE A 510 -30.36 -39.66 9.17
CA ILE A 510 -30.40 -40.48 10.38
C ILE A 510 -31.85 -40.73 10.78
N GLN A 511 -32.69 -39.70 10.85
CA GLN A 511 -34.11 -39.85 11.20
C GLN A 511 -34.82 -40.80 10.23
N ARG A 512 -34.63 -40.63 8.92
CA ARG A 512 -35.19 -41.51 7.90
C ARG A 512 -34.73 -42.96 8.07
N LYS A 513 -33.46 -43.20 8.37
CA LYS A 513 -32.95 -44.56 8.64
C LYS A 513 -33.50 -45.16 9.93
N VAL A 514 -33.67 -44.37 10.99
CA VAL A 514 -34.29 -44.83 12.23
C VAL A 514 -35.75 -45.20 11.99
N TYR A 515 -36.52 -44.37 11.27
CA TYR A 515 -37.89 -44.69 10.90
C TYR A 515 -37.98 -45.93 10.00
N GLU A 516 -37.08 -46.08 9.03
CA GLU A 516 -37.00 -47.29 8.20
C GLU A 516 -36.86 -48.55 9.05
N ILE A 517 -35.92 -48.56 10.00
CA ILE A 517 -35.68 -49.71 10.88
C ILE A 517 -36.90 -49.99 11.77
N ARG A 518 -37.49 -48.95 12.37
CA ARG A 518 -38.66 -49.10 13.25
C ARG A 518 -39.90 -49.60 12.50
N ILE A 519 -40.19 -49.04 11.32
CA ILE A 519 -41.31 -49.49 10.49
C ILE A 519 -41.11 -50.94 10.10
N LYS A 520 -39.92 -51.34 9.64
CA LYS A 520 -39.61 -52.75 9.32
C LYS A 520 -39.85 -53.66 10.52
N HIS A 521 -39.42 -53.25 11.72
CA HIS A 521 -39.63 -54.02 12.94
C HIS A 521 -41.12 -54.23 13.29
N HIS A 522 -41.93 -53.17 13.31
CA HIS A 522 -43.36 -53.28 13.59
C HIS A 522 -44.12 -54.04 12.50
N VAL A 523 -43.68 -53.89 11.24
CA VAL A 523 -44.19 -54.71 10.13
C VAL A 523 -43.89 -56.18 10.39
N GLU A 524 -42.67 -56.56 10.79
CA GLU A 524 -42.30 -57.94 11.14
C GLU A 524 -43.13 -58.49 12.31
N MET A 525 -43.40 -57.67 13.34
CA MET A 525 -44.19 -58.03 14.53
C MET A 525 -45.72 -58.01 14.31
N ASN A 526 -46.21 -57.69 13.10
CA ASN A 526 -47.64 -57.56 12.76
C ASN A 526 -48.39 -56.44 13.54
N GLU A 527 -47.69 -55.39 13.96
CA GLU A 527 -48.24 -54.24 14.69
C GLU A 527 -48.67 -53.13 13.71
N GLU A 528 -49.84 -53.28 13.07
CA GLU A 528 -50.30 -52.39 12.00
C GLU A 528 -50.43 -50.92 12.43
N LYS A 529 -51.03 -50.66 13.59
CA LYS A 529 -51.35 -49.30 14.05
C LYS A 529 -50.07 -48.48 14.23
N GLU A 530 -49.07 -49.05 14.88
CA GLU A 530 -47.79 -48.41 15.17
C GLU A 530 -46.96 -48.23 13.89
N ALA A 531 -46.98 -49.21 12.99
CA ALA A 531 -46.34 -49.10 11.67
C ALA A 531 -46.92 -47.95 10.83
N ARG A 532 -48.26 -47.76 10.84
CA ARG A 532 -48.93 -46.66 10.12
C ARG A 532 -48.66 -45.30 10.76
N GLU A 533 -48.65 -45.20 12.09
CA GLU A 533 -48.32 -43.96 12.81
C GLU A 533 -46.89 -43.49 12.48
N LEU A 534 -45.91 -44.40 12.52
CA LEU A 534 -44.52 -44.09 12.14
C LEU A 534 -44.37 -43.67 10.67
N LEU A 535 -45.23 -44.16 9.79
CA LEU A 535 -45.26 -43.77 8.38
C LEU A 535 -45.75 -42.33 8.19
N ILE A 536 -46.75 -41.91 8.98
CA ILE A 536 -47.21 -40.52 9.04
C ILE A 536 -46.09 -39.60 9.54
N GLU A 537 -45.34 -40.02 10.56
CA GLU A 537 -44.19 -39.26 11.06
C GLU A 537 -43.04 -39.19 10.03
N LEU A 538 -42.74 -40.29 9.33
CA LEU A 538 -41.74 -40.30 8.25
C LEU A 538 -42.09 -39.31 7.12
N LYS A 539 -43.38 -39.11 6.83
CA LYS A 539 -43.84 -38.14 5.83
C LYS A 539 -43.54 -36.68 6.22
N LYS A 540 -43.43 -36.38 7.52
CA LYS A 540 -43.08 -35.04 8.00
C LYS A 540 -41.59 -34.75 7.88
N VAL A 541 -40.74 -35.78 7.78
CA VAL A 541 -39.28 -35.61 7.66
C VAL A 541 -38.96 -35.15 6.23
N PRO A 542 -38.32 -33.98 6.06
CA PRO A 542 -38.01 -33.42 4.74
C PRO A 542 -37.30 -34.42 3.82
N GLY A 543 -37.74 -34.46 2.57
CA GLY A 543 -37.11 -35.25 1.51
C GLY A 543 -36.20 -34.43 0.59
N LEU A 544 -35.70 -35.09 -0.45
CA LEU A 544 -34.93 -34.46 -1.53
C LEU A 544 -35.68 -33.24 -2.12
N GLU A 545 -36.95 -33.43 -2.49
CA GLU A 545 -37.77 -32.39 -3.12
C GLU A 545 -37.99 -31.16 -2.22
N ASP A 546 -38.13 -31.36 -0.91
CA ASP A 546 -38.35 -30.26 0.03
C ASP A 546 -37.08 -29.42 0.20
N LEU A 547 -35.92 -30.08 0.28
CA LEU A 547 -34.62 -29.42 0.40
C LEU A 547 -34.22 -28.71 -0.91
N ASP A 548 -34.55 -29.29 -2.06
CA ASP A 548 -34.35 -28.67 -3.36
C ASP A 548 -35.19 -27.40 -3.51
N LYS A 549 -36.44 -27.39 -3.02
CA LYS A 549 -37.28 -26.17 -2.99
C LYS A 549 -36.67 -25.08 -2.12
N ILE A 550 -36.13 -25.44 -0.95
CA ILE A 550 -35.43 -24.49 -0.06
C ILE A 550 -34.21 -23.89 -0.77
N LEU A 551 -33.40 -24.73 -1.43
CA LEU A 551 -32.25 -24.27 -2.20
C LEU A 551 -32.65 -23.37 -3.37
N ALA A 552 -33.66 -23.76 -4.17
CA ALA A 552 -34.14 -22.96 -5.30
C ALA A 552 -34.65 -21.58 -4.85
N THR A 553 -35.35 -21.52 -3.70
CA THR A 553 -35.83 -20.25 -3.13
C THR A 553 -34.68 -19.34 -2.74
N LYS A 554 -33.61 -19.90 -2.16
CA LYS A 554 -32.41 -19.15 -1.77
C LYS A 554 -31.55 -18.74 -2.97
N GLU A 555 -31.48 -19.57 -4.00
CA GLU A 555 -30.75 -19.30 -5.24
C GLU A 555 -31.42 -18.19 -6.06
N ALA A 556 -32.77 -18.14 -6.10
CA ALA A 556 -33.49 -17.04 -6.73
C ALA A 556 -33.12 -15.69 -6.10
N GLY A 557 -33.04 -15.62 -4.76
CA GLY A 557 -32.61 -14.41 -4.05
C GLY A 557 -31.16 -13.99 -4.33
N LEU A 558 -30.29 -14.90 -4.81
CA LEU A 558 -28.93 -14.57 -5.23
C LEU A 558 -28.89 -13.83 -6.57
N GLN A 559 -29.77 -14.22 -7.51
CA GLN A 559 -29.80 -13.64 -8.85
C GLN A 559 -30.30 -12.19 -8.84
N ASP A 560 -31.21 -11.90 -7.91
CA ASP A 560 -31.92 -10.62 -7.83
C ASP A 560 -31.18 -9.54 -6.99
N ASP A 561 -30.17 -9.88 -6.20
CA ASP A 561 -29.49 -8.89 -5.33
C ASP A 561 -28.32 -8.17 -6.06
N PRO A 562 -28.46 -6.87 -6.39
CA PRO A 562 -27.40 -6.10 -7.05
C PRO A 562 -26.23 -5.76 -6.12
N ARG A 563 -26.34 -6.01 -4.81
CA ARG A 563 -25.31 -5.69 -3.82
C ARG A 563 -24.20 -6.73 -3.76
N ILE A 564 -24.38 -7.89 -4.41
CA ILE A 564 -23.43 -8.99 -4.44
C ILE A 564 -22.39 -8.74 -5.52
N ASP A 565 -21.13 -8.69 -5.13
CA ASP A 565 -20.03 -8.48 -6.06
C ASP A 565 -19.96 -9.60 -7.10
N SER A 566 -19.73 -9.20 -8.36
CA SER A 566 -19.61 -10.13 -9.50
C SER A 566 -18.51 -11.17 -9.32
N ALA A 567 -17.44 -10.84 -8.59
CA ALA A 567 -16.33 -11.74 -8.29
C ALA A 567 -16.71 -12.87 -7.31
N ILE A 568 -17.73 -12.68 -6.48
CA ILE A 568 -18.13 -13.61 -5.41
C ILE A 568 -19.25 -14.54 -5.89
N ARG A 569 -20.12 -14.05 -6.79
CA ARG A 569 -21.27 -14.81 -7.31
C ARG A 569 -20.92 -16.23 -7.81
N PRO A 570 -19.87 -16.45 -8.65
CA PRO A 570 -19.53 -17.79 -9.12
C PRO A 570 -19.10 -18.74 -7.99
N GLN A 571 -18.59 -18.21 -6.88
CA GLN A 571 -18.22 -19.02 -5.73
C GLN A 571 -19.46 -19.52 -4.99
N ILE A 572 -20.45 -18.65 -4.80
CA ILE A 572 -21.71 -19.02 -4.15
C ILE A 572 -22.48 -20.05 -5.01
N GLU A 573 -22.53 -19.86 -6.33
CA GLU A 573 -23.12 -20.84 -7.26
C GLU A 573 -22.46 -22.23 -7.14
N ARG A 574 -21.14 -22.28 -6.96
CA ARG A 574 -20.42 -23.55 -6.71
C ARG A 574 -20.85 -24.22 -5.40
N MET A 575 -21.13 -23.45 -4.36
CA MET A 575 -21.62 -23.98 -3.08
C MET A 575 -23.02 -24.57 -3.20
N PHE A 576 -23.90 -23.96 -4.02
CA PHE A 576 -25.20 -24.54 -4.36
C PHE A 576 -25.06 -25.89 -5.05
N LEU A 577 -24.19 -25.99 -6.07
CA LEU A 577 -23.93 -27.24 -6.79
C LEU A 577 -23.42 -28.35 -5.85
N GLN A 578 -22.39 -28.05 -5.05
CA GLN A 578 -21.84 -29.01 -4.08
C GLN A 578 -22.87 -29.48 -3.06
N THR A 579 -23.76 -28.58 -2.61
CA THR A 579 -24.80 -28.95 -1.65
C THR A 579 -25.88 -29.82 -2.30
N ARG A 580 -26.28 -29.55 -3.54
CA ARG A 580 -27.20 -30.43 -4.30
C ARG A 580 -26.63 -31.82 -4.50
N GLU A 581 -25.35 -31.92 -4.85
CA GLU A 581 -24.65 -33.21 -4.96
C GLU A 581 -24.69 -33.99 -3.64
N LEU A 582 -24.43 -33.32 -2.51
CA LEU A 582 -24.47 -33.93 -1.19
C LEU A 582 -25.88 -34.41 -0.83
N ILE A 583 -26.91 -33.57 -1.01
CA ILE A 583 -28.31 -33.97 -0.79
C ILE A 583 -28.66 -35.18 -1.67
N GLY A 584 -28.25 -35.13 -2.94
CA GLY A 584 -28.42 -36.22 -3.90
C GLY A 584 -27.63 -37.49 -3.59
N GLU A 585 -26.56 -37.43 -2.78
CA GLU A 585 -25.81 -38.62 -2.32
C GLU A 585 -26.45 -39.24 -1.08
N PHE A 586 -26.81 -38.43 -0.08
CA PHE A 586 -27.28 -38.91 1.21
C PHE A 586 -28.77 -39.27 1.26
N LEU A 587 -29.61 -38.62 0.43
CA LEU A 587 -31.07 -38.84 0.41
C LEU A 587 -31.54 -39.64 -0.82
N GLN A 588 -30.67 -40.48 -1.37
CA GLN A 588 -31.01 -41.35 -2.51
C GLN A 588 -32.14 -42.33 -2.15
N GLY A 589 -33.07 -42.47 -3.09
CA GLY A 589 -34.17 -43.43 -3.00
C GLY A 589 -35.46 -42.84 -2.44
N ASN A 590 -36.58 -43.30 -2.98
CA ASN A 590 -37.90 -42.86 -2.56
C ASN A 590 -38.36 -43.70 -1.35
N LEU A 591 -37.64 -43.59 -0.23
CA LEU A 591 -37.85 -44.40 0.98
C LEU A 591 -39.32 -44.38 1.44
N LEU A 592 -39.97 -43.24 1.33
CA LEU A 592 -41.40 -43.09 1.65
C LEU A 592 -42.25 -44.04 0.79
N LEU A 593 -42.00 -44.09 -0.52
CA LEU A 593 -42.71 -44.98 -1.44
C LEU A 593 -42.43 -46.45 -1.14
N GLU A 594 -41.17 -46.79 -0.82
CA GLU A 594 -40.77 -48.16 -0.45
C GLU A 594 -41.45 -48.63 0.83
N MET A 595 -41.43 -47.80 1.88
CA MET A 595 -42.08 -48.12 3.16
C MET A 595 -43.61 -48.16 3.02
N THR A 596 -44.20 -47.27 2.22
CA THR A 596 -45.64 -47.29 1.91
C THR A 596 -46.04 -48.58 1.22
N LYS A 597 -45.27 -49.02 0.21
CA LYS A 597 -45.51 -50.29 -0.48
C LYS A 597 -45.36 -51.48 0.45
N MET A 598 -44.38 -51.45 1.37
CA MET A 598 -44.15 -52.53 2.33
C MET A 598 -45.31 -52.66 3.34
N VAL A 599 -45.75 -51.55 3.92
CA VAL A 599 -46.87 -51.54 4.88
C VAL A 599 -48.18 -51.92 4.19
N ASN A 600 -48.50 -51.32 3.04
CA ASN A 600 -49.73 -51.64 2.30
C ASN A 600 -49.71 -53.06 1.72
N GLY A 601 -48.53 -53.58 1.34
CA GLY A 601 -48.37 -54.96 0.86
C GLY A 601 -48.64 -55.99 1.95
N LYS A 602 -48.34 -55.69 3.23
CA LYS A 602 -48.56 -56.61 4.35
C LYS A 602 -49.94 -56.49 4.98
N PHE A 603 -50.46 -55.27 5.13
CA PHE A 603 -51.71 -55.00 5.86
C PHE A 603 -52.89 -54.56 4.98
N GLY A 604 -52.69 -54.41 3.66
CA GLY A 604 -53.69 -53.87 2.73
C GLY A 604 -53.78 -52.34 2.75
N GLU A 605 -54.45 -51.78 1.75
CA GLU A 605 -54.75 -50.34 1.73
C GLU A 605 -55.66 -49.97 2.90
N PRO A 606 -55.45 -48.82 3.56
CA PRO A 606 -56.33 -48.39 4.63
C PRO A 606 -57.75 -48.25 4.08
N ALA A 607 -58.73 -48.90 4.73
CA ALA A 607 -60.13 -48.74 4.37
C ALA A 607 -60.50 -47.25 4.51
N LEU A 608 -60.79 -46.58 3.40
CA LEU A 608 -61.20 -45.17 3.32
C LEU A 608 -62.53 -44.85 4.05
N ASN A 609 -63.10 -45.80 4.79
CA ASN A 609 -64.36 -45.68 5.52
C ASN A 609 -64.18 -46.05 7.00
N ALA A 610 -63.49 -45.21 7.75
CA ALA A 610 -63.67 -45.09 9.19
C ALA A 610 -63.42 -43.64 9.59
N VAL A 611 -64.44 -42.81 9.39
CA VAL A 611 -64.57 -41.51 10.04
C VAL A 611 -64.50 -41.76 11.54
N SER A 612 -63.55 -41.12 12.21
CA SER A 612 -63.38 -41.12 13.67
C SER A 612 -64.65 -40.60 14.37
N PRO A 613 -64.97 -41.05 15.59
CA PRO A 613 -65.56 -40.16 16.59
C PRO A 613 -64.53 -39.15 17.10
#